data_AF-A0A962HWM3-F1
#
_entry.id   AF-A0A962HWM3-F1
#
_cell.length_a   1.000
_cell.length_b   1.000
_cell.length_c   1.000
_cell.angle_alpha   90.00
_cell.angle_beta   90.00
_cell.angle_gamma   90.00
#
_symmetry.space_group_name_H-M   'P 1'
#
loop_
_entity.id
_entity.type
_entity.pdbx_description
1 polymer ?
#
loop_
_entity_poly.entity_id
_entity_poly.type
_entity_poly.pdbx_seq_one_letter_code
_entity_poly.pdbx_strand_id
1 'polypeptide(L)' 'KVIGTNHTLPTRRAARYTGGLWVGKFIKTCTYQRITPAASLMVGEYCSRLCALEGFMGHKEQADIRVRRYGEPPMHTS' A
#
# COMPACT_ATOMS: atom_id res chain seq x y z
N LYS A 1 35.38 -14.04 -21.81
CA LYS A 1 34.16 -13.73 -21.01
C LYS A 1 33.97 -12.21 -21.10
N VAL A 2 33.21 -11.72 -22.08
CA VAL A 2 33.21 -10.30 -22.51
C VAL A 2 31.79 -9.77 -22.76
N ILE A 3 30.82 -10.25 -21.99
CA ILE A 3 29.41 -9.84 -22.10
C ILE A 3 28.93 -9.51 -20.68
N GLY A 4 28.51 -8.27 -20.45
CA GLY A 4 28.23 -7.67 -19.13
C GLY A 4 27.02 -8.24 -18.37
N THR A 5 26.43 -9.33 -18.85
CA THR A 5 25.34 -10.04 -18.19
C THR A 5 25.85 -10.92 -17.04
N ASN A 6 25.10 -10.98 -15.95
CA ASN A 6 25.40 -11.91 -14.85
C ASN A 6 25.07 -13.36 -15.27
N HIS A 7 25.96 -14.31 -14.97
CA HIS A 7 25.81 -15.72 -15.37
C HIS A 7 25.15 -16.60 -14.30
N THR A 8 24.81 -16.04 -13.14
CA THR A 8 24.05 -16.73 -12.10
C THR A 8 22.58 -16.73 -12.48
N LEU A 9 22.14 -17.81 -13.15
CA LEU A 9 20.80 -17.96 -13.72
C LEU A 9 19.95 -19.03 -12.99
N PRO A 10 18.61 -18.95 -13.04
CA PRO A 10 17.72 -19.92 -12.40
C PRO A 10 17.73 -21.28 -13.10
N THR A 11 17.76 -22.37 -12.34
CA THR A 11 17.73 -23.76 -12.85
C THR A 11 16.38 -24.44 -12.53
N ARG A 12 16.21 -25.72 -12.87
CA ARG A 12 15.00 -26.52 -12.57
C ARG A 12 13.67 -25.87 -13.03
N ARG A 13 13.68 -25.26 -14.23
CA ARG A 13 12.53 -24.56 -14.84
C ARG A 13 12.05 -23.31 -14.08
N ALA A 14 12.82 -22.80 -13.12
CA ALA A 14 12.49 -21.59 -12.38
C ALA A 14 12.46 -20.32 -13.26
N ALA A 15 13.10 -20.35 -14.42
CA ALA A 15 13.07 -19.27 -15.42
C ALA A 15 11.65 -18.84 -15.85
N ARG A 16 10.61 -19.65 -15.58
CA ARG A 16 9.20 -19.28 -15.84
C ARG A 16 8.63 -18.22 -14.89
N TYR A 17 9.23 -18.02 -13.72
CA TYR A 17 8.69 -17.13 -12.69
C TYR A 17 9.76 -16.29 -11.96
N THR A 18 11.05 -16.49 -12.27
CA THR A 18 12.14 -15.64 -11.78
C THR A 18 13.22 -15.43 -12.85
N GLY A 19 13.88 -14.28 -12.80
CA GLY A 19 15.05 -13.96 -13.63
C GLY A 19 16.38 -14.34 -12.96
N GLY A 20 17.47 -14.20 -13.73
CA GLY A 20 18.85 -14.32 -13.23
C GLY A 20 19.22 -13.22 -12.24
N LEU A 21 20.39 -13.36 -11.60
CA LEU A 21 20.88 -12.38 -10.64
C LEU A 21 21.09 -11.03 -11.33
N TRP A 22 20.52 -9.97 -10.75
CA TRP A 22 20.67 -8.60 -11.20
C TRP A 22 20.60 -7.66 -9.99
N VAL A 23 20.91 -6.37 -10.18
CA VAL A 23 21.04 -5.41 -9.07
C VAL A 23 19.78 -5.33 -8.19
N GLY A 24 18.58 -5.44 -8.77
CA GLY A 24 17.33 -5.39 -8.01
C GLY A 24 17.14 -6.53 -7.01
N LYS A 25 17.92 -7.62 -7.09
CA LYS A 25 17.93 -8.66 -6.04
C LYS A 25 18.52 -8.16 -4.71
N PHE A 26 19.28 -7.07 -4.75
CA PHE A 26 19.89 -6.41 -3.59
C PHE A 26 19.15 -5.13 -3.16
N ILE A 27 18.07 -4.75 -3.85
CA ILE A 27 17.26 -3.58 -3.54
C ILE A 27 15.95 -4.04 -2.87
N LYS A 28 15.40 -3.20 -1.99
CA LYS A 28 14.04 -3.37 -1.43
C LYS A 28 13.14 -2.27 -1.98
N THR A 29 12.06 -2.66 -2.64
CA THR A 29 11.01 -1.74 -3.08
C THR A 29 10.14 -1.38 -1.89
N CYS A 30 10.19 -0.13 -1.44
CA CYS A 30 9.32 0.41 -0.40
C CYS A 30 8.14 1.15 -1.05
N THR A 31 6.92 0.78 -0.70
CA THR A 31 5.71 1.49 -1.16
C THR A 31 5.42 2.67 -0.23
N TYR A 32 4.96 3.79 -0.80
CA TYR A 32 4.56 4.98 -0.07
C TYR A 32 3.26 5.53 -0.66
N GLN A 33 2.35 5.97 0.21
CA GLN A 33 1.08 6.58 -0.19
C GLN A 33 0.83 7.85 0.63
N ARG A 34 0.37 8.89 -0.06
CA ARG A 34 -0.09 10.14 0.53
C ARG A 34 -1.41 10.51 -0.11
N ILE A 35 -2.41 10.81 0.70
CA ILE A 35 -3.77 11.11 0.25
C ILE A 35 -4.20 12.49 0.74
N THR A 36 -5.08 13.15 -0.01
CA THR A 36 -5.70 14.41 0.41
C THR A 36 -6.75 14.15 1.49
N PRO A 37 -7.15 15.16 2.28
CA PRO A 37 -8.24 15.02 3.25
C PRO A 37 -9.54 14.51 2.63
N ALA A 38 -9.92 15.01 1.44
CA ALA A 38 -11.09 14.57 0.71
C ALA A 38 -11.02 13.09 0.31
N ALA A 39 -9.86 12.62 -0.18
CA ALA A 39 -9.65 11.21 -0.46
C ALA A 39 -9.64 10.36 0.83
N SER A 40 -9.14 10.90 1.94
CA SER A 40 -9.15 10.23 3.24
C SER A 40 -10.57 10.01 3.79
N LEU A 41 -11.50 10.94 3.52
CA LEU A 41 -12.91 10.77 3.86
C LEU A 41 -13.53 9.62 3.06
N MET A 42 -13.42 9.70 1.72
CA MET A 42 -13.94 8.69 0.79
C MET A 42 -13.43 7.28 1.14
N VAL A 43 -12.11 7.10 1.24
CA VAL A 43 -11.51 5.78 1.51
C VAL A 43 -11.81 5.33 2.95
N GLY A 44 -11.89 6.26 3.89
CA GLY A 44 -12.22 5.98 5.29
C GLY A 44 -13.60 5.33 5.47
N GLU A 45 -14.61 5.80 4.73
CA GLU A 45 -15.97 5.23 4.77
C GLU A 45 -16.02 3.78 4.26
N TYR A 46 -15.29 3.48 3.17
CA TYR A 46 -15.15 2.10 2.69
C TYR A 46 -14.38 1.24 3.70
N CYS A 47 -13.25 1.73 4.21
CA CYS A 47 -12.40 1.03 5.17
C CYS A 47 -13.16 0.68 6.46
N SER A 48 -13.93 1.62 7.01
CA SER A 48 -14.73 1.39 8.22
C SER A 48 -15.74 0.26 8.04
N ARG A 49 -16.48 0.25 6.92
CA ARG A 49 -17.45 -0.81 6.62
C ARG A 49 -16.77 -2.17 6.44
N LEU A 50 -15.65 -2.23 5.71
CA LEU A 50 -14.89 -3.46 5.53
C LEU A 50 -14.36 -4.01 6.86
N CYS A 51 -13.73 -3.15 7.67
CA CYS A 51 -13.19 -3.54 8.96
C CYS A 51 -14.28 -4.03 9.93
N ALA A 52 -15.49 -3.46 9.87
CA ALA A 52 -16.63 -3.94 10.65
C ALA A 52 -17.06 -5.35 10.25
N LEU A 53 -17.06 -5.66 8.95
CA LEU A 53 -17.37 -7.00 8.42
C LEU A 53 -16.28 -8.03 8.75
N GLU A 54 -15.01 -7.61 8.75
CA GLU A 54 -13.85 -8.47 9.00
C GLU A 54 -13.50 -8.62 10.49
N GLY A 55 -14.14 -7.88 11.39
CA GLY A 55 -13.89 -7.92 12.83
C GLY A 55 -12.67 -7.11 13.30
N PHE A 56 -12.11 -6.23 12.46
CA PHE A 56 -10.93 -5.42 12.76
C PHE A 56 -11.27 -4.06 13.40
N MET A 57 -11.80 -4.08 14.63
CA MET A 57 -12.32 -2.88 15.29
C MET A 57 -11.29 -1.75 15.47
N GLY A 58 -10.01 -2.06 15.70
CA GLY A 58 -8.96 -1.04 15.79
C GLY A 58 -8.71 -0.30 14.46
N HIS A 59 -8.76 -1.02 13.35
CA HIS A 59 -8.64 -0.42 12.01
C HIS A 59 -9.89 0.37 11.65
N LYS A 60 -11.07 -0.16 12.00
CA LYS A 60 -12.35 0.55 11.87
C LYS A 60 -12.29 1.90 12.56
N GLU A 61 -11.91 1.92 13.84
CA GLU A 61 -11.85 3.15 14.62
C GLU A 61 -10.82 4.13 14.07
N GLN A 62 -9.66 3.64 13.60
CA GLN A 62 -8.65 4.48 12.94
C GLN A 62 -9.17 5.16 11.67
N ALA A 63 -10.04 4.49 10.91
CA ALA A 63 -10.74 5.04 9.76
C ALA A 63 -11.84 6.03 10.18
N ASP A 64 -12.67 5.67 11.16
CA ASP A 64 -13.77 6.51 11.66
C ASP A 64 -13.29 7.85 12.22
N ILE A 65 -12.13 7.88 12.91
CA ILE A 65 -11.52 9.13 13.38
C ILE A 65 -11.30 10.11 12.22
N ARG A 66 -10.86 9.61 11.07
CA ARG A 66 -10.61 10.46 9.89
C ARG A 66 -11.91 10.86 9.21
N VAL A 67 -12.88 9.97 9.13
CA VAL A 67 -14.21 10.27 8.59
C VAL A 67 -14.87 11.37 9.41
N ARG A 68 -14.87 11.27 10.74
CA ARG A 68 -15.41 12.31 11.63
C ARG A 68 -14.66 13.63 11.47
N ARG A 69 -13.32 13.59 11.40
CA ARG A 69 -12.48 14.79 11.29
C ARG A 69 -12.68 15.55 9.98
N TYR A 70 -12.89 14.85 8.87
CA TYR A 70 -12.94 15.45 7.53
C TYR A 70 -14.34 15.52 6.93
N GLY A 71 -15.33 14.86 7.53
CA GLY A 71 -16.73 14.84 7.09
C GLY A 71 -17.59 15.99 7.63
N GLU A 72 -17.16 16.67 8.70
CA GLU A 72 -17.84 17.87 9.20
C GLU A 72 -17.22 19.14 8.59
N PRO A 73 -18.01 20.12 8.10
CA PRO A 73 -17.49 21.43 7.75
C PRO A 73 -16.94 22.10 9.02
N PRO A 74 -15.88 22.94 8.93
CA PRO A 74 -15.38 23.63 10.10
C PRO A 74 -16.49 24.49 10.70
N MET A 75 -16.89 24.18 11.94
CA MET A 75 -17.72 25.03 12.78
C MET A 75 -16.90 26.29 13.15
N HIS A 76 -16.84 27.26 12.24
CA HIS A 76 -16.53 28.63 12.60
C HIS A 76 -17.60 29.56 12.05
N THR A 77 -18.40 30.01 13.01
CA THR A 77 -19.29 31.15 13.01
C THR A 77 -18.67 32.38 12.35
N SER A 78 -19.44 33.01 11.47
CA SER A 78 -19.44 34.45 11.23
C SER A 78 -20.89 34.87 11.03
#